data_AF-A0AAU3ITL6-F1
#
_entry.id   AF-A0AAU3ITL6-F1
#
_cell.length_a   1.000
_cell.length_b   1.000
_cell.length_c   1.000
_cell.angle_alpha   90.00
_cell.angle_beta   90.00
_cell.angle_gamma   90.00
#
_symmetry.space_group_name_H-M   'P 1'
#
loop_
_entity.id
_entity.type
_entity.pdbx_description
1 polymer ?
#
loop_
_entity_poly.entity_id
_entity_poly.type
_entity_poly.pdbx_seq_one_letter_code
_entity_poly.pdbx_strand_id
1 'polypeptide(L)'
;MAKLDALRAQIDSLDQKLAEIIAERLGLCAQVAHVKLAEGISMMQPDRVTAVRDAYAGRARELGVSPDLLVRVAALLIDEACRLEAGIMGTSIGPHTSEHTRAGGAGGVADGTRV
;
A
#
# COMPACT_ATOMS: atom_id res chain seq x y z
N MET A 1 32.06 -7.16 6.65
CA MET A 1 31.14 -6.34 5.84
C MET A 1 30.52 -7.14 4.71
N ALA A 2 31.29 -7.94 3.95
CA ALA A 2 30.80 -8.77 2.83
C ALA A 2 29.48 -9.56 3.05
N LYS A 3 29.27 -10.19 4.22
CA LYS A 3 28.02 -10.93 4.51
C LYS A 3 26.79 -10.01 4.59
N LEU A 4 26.94 -8.81 5.15
CA LEU A 4 25.86 -7.83 5.23
C LEU A 4 25.53 -7.28 3.83
N ASP A 5 26.56 -7.00 3.03
CA ASP A 5 26.39 -6.46 1.68
C ASP A 5 25.71 -7.49 0.76
N ALA A 6 26.04 -8.78 0.90
CA ALA A 6 25.36 -9.86 0.17
C ALA A 6 23.87 -10.01 0.55
N LEU A 7 23.49 -9.74 1.81
CA LEU A 7 22.09 -9.73 2.22
C LEU A 7 21.35 -8.52 1.68
N ARG A 8 21.99 -7.34 1.68
CA ARG A 8 21.42 -6.12 1.11
C ARG A 8 21.16 -6.25 -0.38
N ALA A 9 22.10 -6.81 -1.14
CA ALA A 9 21.90 -7.06 -2.57
C ALA A 9 20.69 -7.99 -2.85
N GLN A 10 20.43 -8.95 -1.96
CA GLN A 10 19.23 -9.79 -2.07
C GLN A 10 17.95 -9.00 -1.77
N ILE A 11 17.98 -8.10 -0.79
CA ILE A 11 16.86 -7.19 -0.49
C ILE A 11 16.61 -6.27 -1.69
N ASP A 12 17.64 -5.63 -2.24
CA ASP A 12 17.51 -4.74 -3.40
C ASP A 12 16.91 -5.48 -4.60
N SER A 13 17.28 -6.75 -4.80
CA SER A 13 16.69 -7.60 -5.85
C SER A 13 15.20 -7.90 -5.61
N LEU A 14 14.79 -8.08 -4.35
CA LEU A 14 13.38 -8.25 -3.99
C LEU A 14 12.60 -6.94 -4.16
N ASP A 15 13.19 -5.80 -3.78
CA ASP A 15 12.58 -4.48 -3.92
C ASP A 15 12.33 -4.14 -5.40
N GLN A 16 13.27 -4.49 -6.29
CA GLN A 16 13.08 -4.34 -7.73
C GLN A 16 11.87 -5.16 -8.22
N LYS A 17 11.75 -6.43 -7.79
CA LYS A 17 10.62 -7.29 -8.16
C LYS A 17 9.30 -6.76 -7.58
N LEU A 18 9.31 -6.23 -6.37
CA LEU A 18 8.14 -5.60 -5.76
C LEU A 18 7.68 -4.40 -6.59
N ALA A 19 8.60 -3.55 -7.04
CA ALA A 19 8.29 -2.41 -7.89
C ALA A 19 7.66 -2.85 -9.23
N GLU A 20 8.21 -3.88 -9.87
CA GLU A 20 7.67 -4.45 -11.12
C GLU A 20 6.26 -5.01 -10.94
N ILE A 21 6.02 -5.79 -9.87
CA ILE A 21 4.69 -6.34 -9.55
C ILE A 21 3.67 -5.23 -9.27
N ILE A 22 4.08 -4.17 -8.57
CA ILE A 22 3.21 -3.02 -8.31
C ILE A 22 2.84 -2.33 -9.62
N ALA A 23 3.81 -2.11 -10.51
CA ALA A 23 3.56 -1.52 -11.82
C ALA A 23 2.60 -2.37 -12.67
N GLU A 24 2.79 -3.70 -12.70
CA GLU A 24 1.88 -4.62 -13.38
C GLU A 24 0.46 -4.55 -12.81
N ARG A 25 0.32 -4.56 -11.47
CA ARG A 25 -0.97 -4.43 -10.79
C ARG A 25 -1.68 -3.12 -11.18
N LEU A 26 -0.97 -2.00 -11.22
CA LEU A 26 -1.56 -0.71 -11.62
C LEU A 26 -1.94 -0.69 -13.10
N GLY A 27 -1.16 -1.36 -13.96
CA GLY A 27 -1.52 -1.56 -15.37
C GLY A 27 -2.84 -2.33 -15.54
N LEU A 28 -3.09 -3.33 -14.69
CA LEU A 28 -4.38 -4.04 -14.66
C LEU A 28 -5.51 -3.13 -14.14
N CYS A 29 -5.25 -2.31 -13.11
CA CYS A 29 -6.22 -1.32 -12.64
C CYS A 29 -6.61 -0.32 -13.75
N ALA A 30 -5.67 0.10 -14.58
CA ALA A 30 -5.95 0.95 -15.75
C ALA A 30 -6.92 0.28 -16.73
N GLN A 31 -6.69 -1.00 -17.04
CA GLN A 31 -7.57 -1.79 -17.90
C GLN A 31 -8.97 -1.93 -17.30
N VAL A 32 -9.06 -2.19 -15.99
CA VAL A 32 -10.33 -2.21 -15.26
C VAL A 32 -11.04 -0.85 -15.34
N ALA A 33 -10.31 0.26 -15.24
CA ALA A 33 -10.88 1.60 -15.39
C ALA A 33 -11.54 1.80 -16.77
N HIS A 34 -10.88 1.35 -17.83
CA HIS A 34 -11.43 1.43 -19.19
C HIS A 34 -12.70 0.59 -19.35
N VAL A 35 -12.73 -0.62 -18.77
CA VAL A 35 -13.94 -1.46 -18.76
C VAL A 35 -15.07 -0.77 -17.99
N LYS A 36 -14.78 -0.27 -16.77
CA LYS A 36 -15.78 0.46 -15.95
C LYS A 36 -16.35 1.66 -16.69
N LEU A 37 -15.49 2.43 -17.37
CA LEU A 37 -15.91 3.58 -18.16
C LEU A 37 -16.82 3.17 -19.33
N ALA A 38 -16.45 2.14 -20.07
CA ALA A 38 -17.23 1.63 -21.20
C ALA A 38 -18.60 1.08 -20.78
N GLU A 39 -18.67 0.47 -19.58
CA GLU A 39 -19.89 -0.15 -19.04
C GLU A 39 -20.71 0.78 -18.14
N GLY A 40 -20.25 2.02 -17.92
CA GLY A 40 -20.92 2.97 -17.02
C GLY A 40 -20.89 2.55 -15.54
N ILE A 41 -19.94 1.71 -15.14
CA ILE A 41 -19.78 1.25 -13.76
C ILE A 41 -19.12 2.36 -12.93
N SER A 42 -19.62 2.55 -11.71
CA SER A 42 -19.02 3.47 -10.74
C SER A 42 -17.55 3.12 -10.49
N MET A 43 -16.70 4.14 -10.49
CA MET A 43 -15.28 4.01 -10.17
C MET A 43 -15.08 3.36 -8.78
N MET A 44 -15.79 3.88 -7.77
CA MET A 44 -15.67 3.43 -6.39
C MET A 44 -16.61 2.25 -6.13
N GLN A 45 -16.03 1.14 -5.65
CA GLN A 45 -16.72 -0.08 -5.29
C GLN A 45 -16.30 -0.51 -3.86
N PRO A 46 -17.06 -0.14 -2.82
CA PRO A 46 -16.61 -0.27 -1.42
C PRO A 46 -16.40 -1.73 -1.01
N ASP A 47 -17.27 -2.64 -1.47
CA ASP A 47 -17.13 -4.08 -1.21
C ASP A 47 -15.82 -4.64 -1.78
N ARG A 48 -15.37 -4.10 -2.93
CA ARG A 48 -14.09 -4.50 -3.52
C ARG A 48 -12.92 -4.02 -2.68
N VAL A 49 -12.98 -2.80 -2.14
CA VAL A 49 -11.96 -2.26 -1.23
C VAL A 49 -11.84 -3.14 0.02
N THR A 50 -12.96 -3.46 0.65
CA THR A 50 -13.00 -4.34 1.83
C THR A 50 -12.41 -5.72 1.52
N ALA A 51 -12.85 -6.36 0.43
CA ALA A 51 -12.35 -7.67 0.04
C ALA A 51 -10.82 -7.68 -0.24
N VAL A 52 -10.27 -6.62 -0.81
CA VAL A 52 -8.81 -6.51 -1.02
C VAL A 52 -8.08 -6.39 0.31
N ARG A 53 -8.56 -5.57 1.26
CA ARG A 53 -7.93 -5.44 2.58
C ARG A 53 -7.97 -6.74 3.37
N ASP A 54 -9.10 -7.45 3.34
CA ASP A 54 -9.26 -8.76 3.99
C ASP A 54 -8.34 -9.82 3.37
N ALA A 55 -8.18 -9.82 2.05
CA ALA A 55 -7.24 -10.72 1.38
C ALA A 55 -5.78 -10.46 1.79
N TYR A 56 -5.37 -9.20 1.97
CA TYR A 56 -4.04 -8.86 2.48
C TYR A 56 -3.86 -9.26 3.94
N ALA A 57 -4.89 -9.10 4.78
CA ALA A 57 -4.86 -9.58 6.16
C ALA A 57 -4.77 -11.12 6.24
N GLY A 58 -5.45 -11.84 5.34
CA GLY A 58 -5.32 -13.30 5.18
C GLY A 58 -3.89 -13.72 4.83
N ARG A 59 -3.34 -13.14 3.75
CA ARG A 59 -1.96 -13.41 3.30
C ARG A 59 -0.93 -13.09 4.37
N ALA A 60 -1.14 -12.04 5.16
CA ALA A 60 -0.21 -11.67 6.23
C ALA A 60 -0.08 -12.80 7.26
N ARG A 61 -1.22 -13.39 7.65
CA ARG A 61 -1.26 -14.52 8.58
C ARG A 61 -0.58 -15.76 7.99
N GLU A 62 -0.84 -16.05 6.72
CA GLU A 62 -0.25 -17.21 6.02
C GLU A 62 1.28 -17.09 5.87
N LEU A 63 1.77 -15.88 5.57
CA LEU A 63 3.19 -15.61 5.37
C LEU A 63 3.96 -15.32 6.67
N GLY A 64 3.27 -15.29 7.82
CA GLY A 64 3.88 -14.98 9.12
C GLY A 64 4.39 -13.54 9.25
N VAL A 65 3.77 -12.60 8.52
CA VAL A 65 4.11 -11.16 8.58
C VAL A 65 3.00 -10.36 9.28
N SER A 66 3.31 -9.13 9.68
CA SER A 66 2.34 -8.27 10.38
C SER A 66 1.08 -8.00 9.53
N PRO A 67 -0.13 -8.33 10.03
CA PRO A 67 -1.38 -7.98 9.34
C PRO A 67 -1.56 -6.48 9.15
N ASP A 68 -1.16 -5.67 10.14
CA ASP A 68 -1.22 -4.20 10.04
C ASP A 68 -0.38 -3.69 8.86
N LEU A 69 0.83 -4.24 8.69
CA LEU A 69 1.71 -3.87 7.58
C LEU A 69 1.05 -4.15 6.22
N LEU A 70 0.57 -5.37 5.99
CA LEU A 70 -0.02 -5.72 4.69
C LEU A 70 -1.36 -5.02 4.44
N VAL A 71 -2.17 -4.76 5.48
CA VAL A 71 -3.40 -3.98 5.32
C VAL A 71 -3.08 -2.52 4.95
N ARG A 72 -2.01 -1.93 5.50
CA ARG A 72 -1.54 -0.58 5.10
C ARG A 72 -0.98 -0.56 3.68
N VAL A 73 -0.24 -1.60 3.28
CA VAL A 73 0.20 -1.76 1.88
C VAL A 73 -1.01 -1.84 0.95
N ALA A 74 -2.04 -2.62 1.31
CA ALA A 74 -3.28 -2.69 0.53
C ALA A 74 -3.94 -1.33 0.39
N ALA A 75 -4.01 -0.53 1.46
CA ALA A 75 -4.57 0.81 1.42
C ALA A 75 -3.83 1.72 0.42
N LEU A 76 -2.49 1.78 0.49
CA LEU A 76 -1.67 2.57 -0.44
C LEU A 76 -1.87 2.14 -1.91
N LEU A 77 -1.94 0.84 -2.17
CA LEU A 77 -2.16 0.30 -3.51
C LEU A 77 -3.59 0.54 -4.03
N ILE A 78 -4.57 0.67 -3.14
CA ILE A 78 -5.95 1.02 -3.50
C ILE A 78 -6.03 2.52 -3.79
N ASP A 79 -5.44 3.35 -2.94
CA ASP A 79 -5.44 4.81 -3.12
C ASP A 79 -4.79 5.20 -4.46
N GLU A 80 -3.66 4.58 -4.80
CA GLU A 80 -2.98 4.84 -6.09
C GLU A 80 -3.78 4.32 -7.28
N ALA A 81 -4.45 3.16 -7.15
CA ALA A 81 -5.36 2.68 -8.18
C ALA A 81 -6.53 3.66 -8.37
N CYS A 82 -7.12 4.16 -7.29
CA CYS A 82 -8.18 5.16 -7.35
C CYS A 82 -7.72 6.44 -8.08
N ARG A 83 -6.54 6.96 -7.73
CA ARG A 83 -5.97 8.14 -8.40
C ARG A 83 -5.81 7.91 -9.91
N LEU A 84 -5.33 6.73 -10.30
CA LEU A 84 -5.15 6.36 -11.71
C LEU A 84 -6.49 6.19 -12.44
N GLU A 85 -7.45 5.47 -11.85
CA GLU A 85 -8.79 5.29 -12.42
C GLU A 85 -9.49 6.64 -12.61
N ALA A 86 -9.35 7.56 -11.66
CA ALA A 86 -9.93 8.90 -11.74
C ALA A 86 -9.45 9.69 -12.95
N GLY A 87 -8.14 9.66 -13.21
CA GLY A 87 -7.54 10.31 -14.37
C GLY A 87 -8.07 9.76 -15.69
N ILE A 88 -8.32 8.45 -15.76
CA ILE A 88 -8.85 7.78 -16.96
C ILE A 88 -10.35 8.10 -17.14
N MET A 89 -11.11 8.09 -16.05
CA MET A 89 -12.56 8.31 -16.09
C MET A 89 -12.95 9.80 -16.11
N GLY A 90 -11.98 10.71 -16.02
CA GLY A 90 -12.21 12.15 -15.97
C GLY A 90 -12.92 12.62 -14.69
N THR A 91 -12.82 11.86 -13.60
CA THR A 91 -13.43 12.20 -12.31
C THR A 91 -12.44 12.99 -11.46
N SER A 92 -12.89 14.09 -10.86
CA SER A 92 -12.08 14.83 -9.89
C SER A 92 -12.19 14.15 -8.55
N ILE A 93 -11.08 13.60 -8.05
CA ILE A 93 -11.01 13.20 -6.64
C ILE A 93 -10.31 14.30 -5.87
N GLY A 94 -11.01 14.85 -4.86
CA GLY A 94 -10.44 15.84 -3.95
C GLY A 94 -9.17 15.28 -3.28
N PRO A 95 -8.30 16.14 -2.72
CA PRO A 95 -7.01 15.71 -2.19
C PRO A 95 -7.18 14.61 -1.16
N HIS A 96 -6.70 13.40 -1.48
CA HIS A 96 -6.52 12.32 -0.52
C HIS A 96 -5.31 12.65 0.33
N THR A 97 -5.51 13.41 1.40
CA THR A 97 -4.51 13.51 2.47
C THR A 97 -4.47 12.16 3.17
N SER A 98 -3.56 11.28 2.75
CA SER A 98 -3.22 10.08 3.51
C SER A 98 -2.53 10.51 4.80
N GLU A 99 -3.28 10.78 5.87
CA GLU A 99 -2.75 10.97 7.22
C GLU A 99 -2.27 9.61 7.77
N HIS A 100 -1.16 9.09 7.24
CA HIS A 100 -0.52 7.87 7.73
C HIS A 100 0.84 8.13 8.40
N THR A 101 1.09 9.34 8.89
CA THR A 101 2.30 9.65 9.66
C THR A 101 2.01 10.60 10.80
N ARG A 102 1.36 10.11 11.87
CA ARG A 102 1.60 10.57 13.25
C ARG A 102 1.33 9.45 14.26
N ALA A 103 2.37 8.70 14.57
CA ALA A 103 2.56 8.07 15.88
C ALA A 103 4.06 8.06 16.19
N GLY A 104 4.62 9.27 16.30
CA GLY A 104 5.94 9.53 16.85
C GLY A 104 5.81 10.63 17.90
N GLY A 105 5.88 10.24 19.17
CA GLY A 105 5.87 11.12 20.36
C GLY A 105 5.95 10.22 21.60
N ALA A 106 7.16 9.84 22.02
CA ALA A 106 8.04 10.56 22.94
C ALA A 106 7.58 10.47 24.41
N GLY A 107 8.33 9.67 25.17
CA GLY A 107 8.47 9.71 26.63
C GLY A 107 9.63 8.77 26.94
N GLY A 108 10.84 9.24 27.21
CA GLY A 108 11.21 10.34 28.08
C GLY A 108 12.12 9.70 29.13
N VAL A 109 13.43 9.75 28.87
CA VAL A 109 14.48 9.21 29.73
C VAL A 109 14.43 9.93 31.07
N ALA A 110 14.26 9.20 32.17
CA ALA A 110 14.51 9.71 33.51
C ALA A 110 15.85 9.16 34.00
N ASP A 111 16.90 9.96 33.80
CA ASP A 111 18.16 9.91 34.56
C ASP A 111 18.07 10.99 35.64
N GLY A 112 18.46 10.70 36.88
CA GLY A 112 18.35 11.65 37.98
C GLY A 112 18.57 11.07 39.37
N THR A 113 19.84 11.04 39.77
CA THR A 113 20.39 10.77 41.11
C THR A 113 20.06 11.85 42.18
N ARG A 114 20.09 11.44 43.47
CA ARG A 114 20.12 12.20 44.77
C ARG A 114 18.79 12.79 45.25
N VAL A 115 18.40 12.69 46.52
CA VAL A 115 19.12 12.72 47.82
C VAL A 115 18.64 11.62 48.75
#